data_AF-A0AA36DL43-F1
#
_entry.id   AF-A0AA36DL43-F1
#
_cell.length_a   1.000
_cell.length_b   1.000
_cell.length_c   1.000
_cell.angle_alpha   90.00
_cell.angle_beta   90.00
_cell.angle_gamma   90.00
#
_symmetry.space_group_name_H-M   'P 1'
#
loop_
_entity.id
_entity.type
_entity.pdbx_description
1 polymer ?
#
loop_
_entity_poly.entity_id
_entity_poly.type
_entity_poly.pdbx_seq_one_letter_code
_entity_poly.pdbx_strand_id
1 'polypeptide(L)'
;MQQQGVAVAQHDKAANRHQALGHPPIQPGVPKAAVAPTPAPVTPPNPQMNQVVISAERMKNVTIRPGFSYFLVSIPFVAGSKVGLLLKHFENVVFVFGVEADSLTAQTMKPMDRIIDVNGVPVKDKDLCKKLILDNLVINGEADMIVERPVETAAVSVMAKSMAMSQMQPPSVALPDDVKSILRRYNEKLKQGLGKAEPFHALVDPKNPNRVIQQPKREAHLDPTVSHISVIIPTDDESRLNELVKVPPRPRLQ
;
A
#
# COMPACT_ATOMS: atom_id res chain seq x y z
N MET A 1 -23.07 18.47 -59.52
CA MET A 1 -22.26 18.06 -60.68
C MET A 1 -20.90 18.75 -60.58
N GLN A 2 -19.83 18.14 -61.13
CA GLN A 2 -18.51 18.74 -61.47
C GLN A 2 -17.63 19.13 -60.24
N GLN A 3 -16.42 18.55 -60.03
CA GLN A 3 -15.12 18.67 -60.76
C GLN A 3 -14.36 19.98 -60.39
N GLN A 4 -13.03 20.10 -60.23
CA GLN A 4 -11.78 19.32 -60.47
C GLN A 4 -10.70 19.71 -59.39
N GLY A 5 -9.46 19.19 -59.28
CA GLY A 5 -8.80 18.07 -59.99
C GLY A 5 -7.25 18.12 -60.20
N VAL A 6 -6.42 18.74 -59.34
CA VAL A 6 -4.95 18.99 -59.59
C VAL A 6 -4.10 18.82 -58.30
N ALA A 7 -2.79 18.51 -58.26
CA ALA A 7 -1.92 17.54 -58.97
C ALA A 7 -0.51 17.52 -58.31
N VAL A 8 0.17 16.35 -58.34
CA VAL A 8 1.65 16.10 -58.47
C VAL A 8 2.68 16.94 -57.67
N ALA A 9 3.53 16.23 -56.89
CA ALA A 9 5.00 16.38 -56.93
C ALA A 9 5.74 15.18 -56.30
N GLN A 10 6.66 14.55 -57.04
CA GLN A 10 7.63 13.57 -56.52
C GLN A 10 8.91 14.27 -56.05
N HIS A 11 9.74 13.60 -55.25
CA HIS A 11 11.18 13.88 -55.19
C HIS A 11 12.00 12.62 -54.88
N ASP A 12 13.12 12.47 -55.61
CA ASP A 12 14.07 11.36 -55.56
C ASP A 12 14.80 11.17 -54.23
N LYS A 13 15.26 9.92 -53.98
CA LYS A 13 16.62 9.68 -53.49
C LYS A 13 17.14 8.24 -53.67
N ALA A 14 18.27 8.16 -54.38
CA ALA A 14 19.40 7.23 -54.19
C ALA A 14 19.18 5.70 -54.19
N ALA A 15 19.81 5.02 -55.15
CA ALA A 15 21.10 4.32 -54.90
C ALA A 15 21.71 3.81 -56.22
N ASN A 16 23.01 4.06 -56.42
CA ASN A 16 23.78 3.55 -57.57
C ASN A 16 25.12 2.98 -57.10
N ARG A 17 25.35 1.67 -57.29
CA ARG A 17 26.67 1.07 -57.55
C ARG A 17 26.58 -0.45 -57.82
N HIS A 18 27.20 -0.89 -58.91
CA HIS A 18 27.47 -2.29 -59.26
C HIS A 18 28.94 -2.46 -59.69
N GLN A 19 29.40 -3.71 -59.76
CA GLN A 19 30.67 -4.23 -60.31
C GLN A 19 31.94 -4.00 -59.45
N ALA A 20 32.90 -4.90 -59.18
CA ALA A 20 33.27 -6.29 -59.56
C ALA A 20 34.61 -6.41 -60.36
N LEU A 21 35.35 -7.52 -60.13
CA LEU A 21 36.63 -7.96 -60.78
C LEU A 21 37.92 -7.18 -60.34
N GLY A 22 39.14 -7.73 -60.19
CA GLY A 22 39.62 -9.13 -60.04
C GLY A 22 41.12 -9.38 -60.38
N HIS A 23 41.94 -9.86 -59.42
CA HIS A 23 43.21 -10.69 -59.56
C HIS A 23 44.45 -10.17 -60.37
N PRO A 24 45.69 -10.77 -60.27
CA PRO A 24 46.31 -11.69 -59.30
C PRO A 24 47.71 -11.20 -58.73
N PRO A 25 48.87 -11.92 -58.70
CA PRO A 25 49.60 -12.21 -57.43
C PRO A 25 51.08 -11.75 -57.36
N ILE A 26 51.78 -11.96 -56.21
CA ILE A 26 53.21 -12.35 -56.04
C ILE A 26 53.57 -12.47 -54.53
N GLN A 27 54.53 -13.35 -54.19
CA GLN A 27 55.06 -13.67 -52.83
C GLN A 27 56.32 -12.77 -52.51
N PRO A 28 57.16 -12.97 -51.45
CA PRO A 28 57.12 -13.86 -50.27
C PRO A 28 57.48 -13.13 -48.93
N GLY A 29 57.70 -13.89 -47.84
CA GLY A 29 58.56 -13.46 -46.73
C GLY A 29 57.96 -13.48 -45.32
N VAL A 30 58.62 -14.19 -44.39
CA VAL A 30 58.27 -14.31 -42.97
C VAL A 30 58.90 -13.16 -42.17
N PRO A 31 58.20 -12.60 -41.16
CA PRO A 31 58.87 -12.42 -39.87
C PRO A 31 58.00 -12.74 -38.64
N LYS A 32 58.41 -13.79 -37.92
CA LYS A 32 58.49 -13.90 -36.45
C LYS A 32 57.53 -13.02 -35.62
N ALA A 33 56.28 -13.45 -35.47
CA ALA A 33 55.36 -12.89 -34.47
C ALA A 33 55.76 -13.35 -33.04
N ALA A 34 55.79 -12.40 -32.09
CA ALA A 34 56.06 -12.68 -30.69
C ALA A 34 54.85 -13.37 -30.01
N VAL A 35 55.12 -14.27 -29.08
CA VAL A 35 54.09 -14.93 -28.26
C VAL A 35 53.51 -13.91 -27.28
N ALA A 36 52.27 -13.50 -27.50
CA ALA A 36 51.48 -12.74 -26.52
C ALA A 36 51.04 -13.66 -25.35
N PRO A 37 50.89 -13.12 -24.13
CA PRO A 37 50.55 -13.94 -22.96
C PRO A 37 49.14 -14.53 -23.06
N THR A 38 49.01 -15.77 -22.60
CA THR A 38 47.74 -16.51 -22.51
C THR A 38 46.75 -15.75 -21.61
N PRO A 39 45.52 -15.46 -22.06
CA PRO A 39 44.50 -14.92 -21.17
C PRO A 39 44.09 -15.99 -20.16
N ALA A 40 44.08 -15.63 -18.88
CA ALA A 40 43.61 -16.48 -17.79
C ALA A 40 42.12 -16.86 -17.98
N PRO A 41 41.66 -18.01 -17.45
CA PRO A 41 40.26 -18.41 -17.57
C PRO A 41 39.36 -17.38 -16.89
N VAL A 42 38.55 -16.69 -17.68
CA VAL A 42 37.49 -15.80 -17.18
C VAL A 42 36.40 -16.64 -16.51
N THR A 43 36.44 -16.69 -15.18
CA THR A 43 35.34 -17.20 -14.36
C THR A 43 34.05 -16.49 -14.77
N PRO A 44 32.96 -17.18 -15.14
CA PRO A 44 31.71 -16.52 -15.48
C PRO A 44 31.21 -15.74 -14.25
N PRO A 45 30.71 -14.50 -14.42
CA PRO A 45 30.15 -13.74 -13.31
C PRO A 45 28.94 -14.50 -12.78
N ASN A 46 29.09 -15.05 -11.58
CA ASN A 46 28.06 -15.81 -10.90
C ASN A 46 26.84 -14.90 -10.73
N PRO A 47 25.66 -15.22 -11.32
CA PRO A 47 24.46 -14.44 -11.08
C PRO A 47 23.97 -14.75 -9.67
N GLN A 48 24.57 -14.09 -8.68
CA GLN A 48 24.02 -13.96 -7.35
C GLN A 48 22.70 -13.19 -7.47
N MET A 49 21.64 -13.93 -7.79
CA MET A 49 20.30 -13.55 -7.39
C MET A 49 20.35 -13.40 -5.88
N ASN A 50 20.49 -12.16 -5.41
CA ASN A 50 20.25 -11.84 -4.01
C ASN A 50 18.84 -12.35 -3.70
N GLN A 51 18.77 -13.50 -3.02
CA GLN A 51 17.54 -13.91 -2.34
C GLN A 51 17.33 -12.88 -1.25
N VAL A 52 16.55 -11.84 -1.56
CA VAL A 52 16.39 -10.72 -0.66
C VAL A 52 15.53 -11.22 0.50
N VAL A 53 16.19 -11.56 1.60
CA VAL A 53 15.54 -12.16 2.77
C VAL A 53 14.66 -11.10 3.42
N ILE A 54 13.36 -11.19 3.14
CA ILE A 54 12.34 -10.39 3.82
C ILE A 54 12.46 -10.68 5.33
N SER A 55 12.74 -9.65 6.13
CA SER A 55 12.92 -9.81 7.57
C SER A 55 11.64 -10.33 8.24
N ALA A 56 11.79 -11.16 9.27
CA ALA A 56 10.67 -11.83 9.92
C ALA A 56 9.62 -10.87 10.51
N GLU A 57 10.02 -9.63 10.83
CA GLU A 57 9.12 -8.57 11.28
C GLU A 57 8.24 -8.07 10.14
N ARG A 58 8.81 -7.82 8.96
CA ARG A 58 8.09 -7.35 7.76
C ARG A 58 7.24 -8.46 7.15
N MET A 59 7.62 -9.73 7.29
CA MET A 59 6.81 -10.87 6.86
C MET A 59 5.40 -10.88 7.49
N LYS A 60 5.22 -10.28 8.69
CA LYS A 60 3.90 -10.12 9.33
C LYS A 60 2.95 -9.24 8.52
N ASN A 61 3.48 -8.31 7.71
CA ASN A 61 2.70 -7.45 6.82
C ASN A 61 2.32 -8.17 5.51
N VAL A 62 2.98 -9.30 5.19
CA VAL A 62 2.86 -10.00 3.91
C VAL A 62 1.93 -11.21 4.03
N THR A 63 0.74 -11.10 3.43
CA THR A 63 -0.11 -12.27 3.21
C THR A 63 0.28 -12.94 1.89
N ILE A 64 1.03 -14.04 1.97
CA ILE A 64 1.45 -14.83 0.80
C ILE A 64 0.22 -15.39 0.09
N ARG A 65 0.09 -15.10 -1.21
CA ARG A 65 -0.99 -15.62 -2.07
C ARG A 65 -0.42 -16.44 -3.23
N PRO A 66 -1.09 -17.53 -3.65
CA PRO A 66 -0.69 -18.27 -4.85
C PRO A 66 -0.78 -17.37 -6.09
N GLY A 67 0.13 -17.60 -7.05
CA GLY A 67 0.21 -16.83 -8.29
C GLY A 67 0.91 -15.47 -8.19
N PHE A 68 1.39 -15.07 -7.00
CA PHE A 68 2.15 -13.83 -6.76
C PHE A 68 3.58 -14.13 -6.29
N SER A 69 4.51 -13.25 -6.67
CA SER A 69 5.89 -13.25 -6.16
C SER A 69 6.19 -11.97 -5.40
N TYR A 70 7.00 -12.10 -4.34
CA TYR A 70 7.34 -11.02 -3.43
C TYR A 70 8.80 -10.62 -3.60
N PHE A 71 9.06 -9.32 -3.68
CA PHE A 71 10.39 -8.76 -3.84
C PHE A 71 10.59 -7.66 -2.80
N LEU A 72 11.77 -7.60 -2.18
CA LEU A 72 12.20 -6.41 -1.44
C LEU A 72 13.00 -5.54 -2.41
N VAL A 73 12.52 -4.31 -2.63
CA VAL A 73 13.10 -3.32 -3.52
C VAL A 73 13.64 -2.17 -2.68
N SER A 74 14.92 -1.85 -2.86
CA SER A 74 15.53 -0.64 -2.29
C SER A 74 15.75 0.39 -3.41
N ILE A 75 15.43 1.65 -3.12
CA ILE A 75 15.64 2.78 -4.04
C ILE A 75 16.53 3.81 -3.33
N PRO A 76 17.78 4.01 -3.77
CA PRO A 76 18.63 5.07 -3.23
C PRO A 76 18.16 6.45 -3.71
N PHE A 77 18.33 7.46 -2.86
CA PHE A 77 18.11 8.85 -3.19
C PHE A 77 19.27 9.37 -4.05
N VAL A 78 18.95 9.92 -5.22
CA VAL A 78 19.91 10.63 -6.07
C VAL A 78 19.40 12.05 -6.29
N ALA A 79 20.21 13.03 -5.88
CA ALA A 79 19.88 14.44 -6.03
C ALA A 79 19.59 14.80 -7.49
N GLY A 80 18.55 15.60 -7.72
CA GLY A 80 18.09 15.99 -9.06
C GLY A 80 17.30 14.90 -9.82
N SER A 81 17.25 13.66 -9.33
CA SER A 81 16.46 12.59 -9.95
C SER A 81 15.04 12.54 -9.38
N LYS A 82 14.06 12.31 -10.24
CA LYS A 82 12.66 12.10 -9.85
C LYS A 82 12.41 10.62 -9.50
N VAL A 83 11.51 10.38 -8.54
CA VAL A 83 11.10 9.01 -8.17
C VAL A 83 10.29 8.35 -9.29
N GLY A 84 9.41 9.09 -9.98
CA GLY A 84 8.70 8.65 -11.18
C GLY A 84 7.64 7.56 -10.99
N LEU A 85 7.16 7.32 -9.76
CA LEU A 85 6.10 6.35 -9.47
C LEU A 85 4.70 6.95 -9.65
N LEU A 86 3.91 6.42 -10.59
CA LEU A 86 2.49 6.71 -10.70
C LEU A 86 1.69 5.67 -9.90
N LEU A 87 1.25 6.06 -8.70
CA LEU A 87 0.50 5.19 -7.79
C LEU A 87 -1.03 5.38 -7.91
N LYS A 88 -1.76 4.26 -7.89
CA LYS A 88 -3.22 4.21 -7.80
C LYS A 88 -3.63 3.46 -6.52
N HIS A 89 -4.81 3.77 -6.00
CA HIS A 89 -5.36 3.19 -4.78
C HIS A 89 -6.75 2.59 -5.04
N PHE A 90 -7.01 1.42 -4.48
CA PHE A 90 -8.29 0.72 -4.56
C PHE A 90 -8.40 -0.25 -3.38
N GLU A 91 -9.53 -0.28 -2.67
CA GLU A 91 -9.82 -1.30 -1.63
C GLU A 91 -8.71 -1.46 -0.55
N ASN A 92 -8.09 -0.36 -0.11
CA ASN A 92 -6.95 -0.35 0.85
C ASN A 92 -5.67 -0.99 0.28
N VAL A 93 -5.52 -1.01 -1.05
CA VAL A 93 -4.37 -1.52 -1.78
C VAL A 93 -3.79 -0.43 -2.66
N VAL A 94 -2.47 -0.21 -2.54
CA VAL A 94 -1.71 0.68 -3.41
C VAL A 94 -0.93 -0.14 -4.44
N PHE A 95 -1.06 0.24 -5.71
CA PHE A 95 -0.33 -0.38 -6.81
C PHE A 95 0.20 0.64 -7.82
N VAL A 96 1.29 0.27 -8.48
CA VAL A 96 1.93 1.04 -9.54
C VAL A 96 1.08 0.93 -10.80
N PHE A 97 0.52 2.07 -11.22
CA PHE A 97 -0.19 2.19 -12.50
C PHE A 97 0.80 2.42 -13.66
N GLY A 98 1.88 3.15 -13.40
CA GLY A 98 2.93 3.43 -14.37
C GLY A 98 4.22 3.88 -13.71
N VAL A 99 5.30 3.85 -14.47
CA VAL A 99 6.62 4.31 -14.06
C VAL A 99 7.18 5.21 -15.15
N GLU A 100 7.74 6.35 -14.79
CA GLU A 100 8.39 7.26 -15.74
C GLU A 100 9.76 6.71 -16.16
N ALA A 101 10.07 6.73 -17.45
CA ALA A 101 11.31 6.13 -17.98
C ALA A 101 12.59 6.76 -17.42
N ASP A 102 12.60 8.09 -17.24
CA ASP A 102 13.75 8.85 -16.74
C ASP A 102 13.69 9.02 -15.21
N SER A 103 13.52 7.91 -14.47
CA SER A 103 13.31 7.95 -13.02
C SER A 103 14.05 6.86 -12.25
N LEU A 104 14.21 7.10 -10.93
CA LEU A 104 14.86 6.16 -10.01
C LEU A 104 14.19 4.78 -9.98
N THR A 105 12.91 4.70 -10.32
CA THR A 105 12.14 3.45 -10.23
C THR A 105 11.97 2.72 -11.56
N ALA A 106 12.43 3.31 -12.68
CA ALA A 106 12.27 2.78 -14.03
C ALA A 106 12.84 1.37 -14.24
N GLN A 107 13.89 1.01 -13.50
CA GLN A 107 14.55 -0.30 -13.62
C GLN A 107 14.08 -1.31 -12.57
N THR A 108 13.64 -0.83 -11.39
CA THR A 108 13.31 -1.68 -10.23
C THR A 108 11.83 -2.04 -10.15
N MET A 109 10.96 -1.09 -10.48
CA MET A 109 9.51 -1.19 -10.34
C MET A 109 8.84 -1.40 -11.70
N LYS A 110 7.71 -2.10 -11.71
CA LYS A 110 6.91 -2.36 -12.92
C LYS A 110 5.44 -2.00 -12.69
N PRO A 111 4.69 -1.64 -13.76
CA PRO A 111 3.24 -1.55 -13.69
C PRO A 111 2.62 -2.85 -13.16
N MET A 112 1.53 -2.71 -12.41
CA MET A 112 0.84 -3.77 -11.63
C MET A 112 1.58 -4.27 -10.38
N ASP A 113 2.78 -3.78 -10.05
CA ASP A 113 3.40 -4.07 -8.74
C ASP A 113 2.56 -3.44 -7.63
N ARG A 114 2.13 -4.23 -6.65
CA ARG A 114 1.49 -3.77 -5.42
C ARG A 114 2.56 -3.45 -4.38
N ILE A 115 2.43 -2.31 -3.70
CA ILE A 115 3.25 -1.98 -2.53
C ILE A 115 2.53 -2.49 -1.28
N ILE A 116 3.22 -3.28 -0.45
CA ILE A 116 2.68 -3.83 0.81
C ILE A 116 3.16 -2.98 1.99
N ASP A 117 4.44 -2.66 2.03
CA ASP A 117 5.04 -1.83 3.08
C ASP A 117 6.09 -0.86 2.50
N VAL A 118 6.42 0.17 3.28
CA VAL A 118 7.52 1.10 3.03
C VAL A 118 8.29 1.23 4.34
N ASN A 119 9.58 0.88 4.32
CA ASN A 119 10.48 0.76 5.46
C ASN A 119 9.84 0.06 6.69
N GLY A 120 9.18 -1.09 6.44
CA GLY A 120 8.50 -1.89 7.45
C GLY A 120 7.12 -1.38 7.90
N VAL A 121 6.71 -0.17 7.49
CA VAL A 121 5.38 0.38 7.79
C VAL A 121 4.38 -0.10 6.73
N PRO A 122 3.32 -0.86 7.10
CA PRO A 122 2.34 -1.36 6.14
C PRO A 122 1.52 -0.23 5.53
N VAL A 123 1.34 -0.28 4.21
CA VAL A 123 0.70 0.78 3.43
C VAL A 123 -0.68 0.33 2.94
N LYS A 124 -1.68 1.18 3.17
CA LYS A 124 -3.05 1.01 2.67
C LYS A 124 -3.45 2.10 1.68
N ASP A 125 -3.08 3.35 1.98
CA ASP A 125 -3.45 4.53 1.20
C ASP A 125 -2.29 5.07 0.35
N LYS A 126 -2.62 5.57 -0.87
CA LYS A 126 -1.64 6.18 -1.79
C LYS A 126 -0.89 7.37 -1.18
N ASP A 127 -1.54 8.14 -0.32
CA ASP A 127 -0.99 9.41 0.18
C ASP A 127 -0.05 9.15 1.38
N LEU A 128 -0.37 8.15 2.21
CA LEU A 128 0.57 7.57 3.18
C LEU A 128 1.78 6.95 2.46
N CYS A 129 1.56 6.20 1.37
CA CYS A 129 2.64 5.61 0.57
C CYS A 129 3.62 6.68 0.07
N LYS A 130 3.10 7.74 -0.58
CA LYS A 130 3.92 8.85 -1.11
C LYS A 130 4.70 9.54 -0.01
N LYS A 131 4.05 9.83 1.13
CA LYS A 131 4.69 10.45 2.28
C LYS A 131 5.84 9.58 2.79
N LEU A 132 5.59 8.29 3.07
CA LEU A 132 6.62 7.40 3.58
C LEU A 132 7.80 7.27 2.61
N ILE A 133 7.56 7.16 1.30
CA ILE A 133 8.65 7.09 0.31
C ILE A 133 9.48 8.38 0.34
N LEU A 134 8.83 9.55 0.32
CA LEU A 134 9.53 10.84 0.33
C LEU A 134 10.30 11.09 1.63
N ASP A 135 9.67 10.85 2.78
CA ASP A 135 10.26 11.03 4.10
C ASP A 135 11.50 10.13 4.26
N ASN A 136 11.43 8.85 3.85
CA ASN A 136 12.58 7.93 3.94
C ASN A 136 13.71 8.31 2.96
N LEU A 137 13.40 8.70 1.71
CA LEU A 137 14.41 9.15 0.75
C LEU A 137 15.16 10.41 1.24
N VAL A 138 14.47 11.33 1.92
CA VAL A 138 15.07 12.57 2.45
C VAL A 138 15.86 12.32 3.75
N ILE A 139 15.37 11.46 4.64
CA ILE A 139 15.97 11.24 5.98
C ILE A 139 17.08 10.18 5.94
N ASN A 140 16.82 9.04 5.32
CA ASN A 140 17.74 7.89 5.31
C ASN A 140 18.61 7.84 4.05
N GLY A 141 18.25 8.57 3.00
CA GLY A 141 18.91 8.48 1.70
C GLY A 141 18.52 7.26 0.88
N GLU A 142 17.59 6.42 1.35
CA GLU A 142 17.06 5.27 0.63
C GLU A 142 15.63 4.93 1.09
N ALA A 143 14.86 4.25 0.23
CA ALA A 143 13.52 3.76 0.54
C ALA A 143 13.37 2.28 0.17
N ASP A 144 13.24 1.44 1.21
CA ASP A 144 13.00 0.00 1.11
C ASP A 144 11.50 -0.32 1.08
N MET A 145 11.05 -1.15 0.15
CA MET A 145 9.64 -1.51 0.00
C MET A 145 9.47 -3.00 -0.31
N ILE A 146 8.51 -3.67 0.33
CA ILE A 146 8.06 -4.98 -0.13
C ILE A 146 7.00 -4.78 -1.21
N VAL A 147 7.28 -5.34 -2.38
CA VAL A 147 6.39 -5.31 -3.53
C VAL A 147 5.92 -6.72 -3.88
N GLU A 148 4.65 -6.81 -4.26
CA GLU A 148 3.98 -8.03 -4.69
C GLU A 148 3.65 -7.91 -6.18
N ARG A 149 4.22 -8.81 -6.98
CA ARG A 149 4.07 -8.84 -8.44
C ARG A 149 3.22 -10.05 -8.84
N PRO A 150 2.15 -9.89 -9.63
CA PRO A 150 1.44 -11.03 -10.19
C PRO A 150 2.32 -11.75 -11.22
N VAL A 151 2.40 -13.08 -11.11
CA VAL A 151 3.18 -13.94 -12.03
C VAL A 151 2.26 -14.84 -12.84
N GLU A 152 1.22 -15.39 -12.20
CA GLU A 152 0.24 -16.25 -12.86
C GLU A 152 -0.79 -15.43 -13.63
N THR A 153 -1.28 -15.95 -14.76
CA THR A 153 -2.28 -15.28 -15.62
C THR A 153 -3.57 -14.95 -14.87
N ALA A 154 -3.99 -15.80 -13.93
CA ALA A 154 -5.11 -15.54 -13.03
C ALA A 154 -4.85 -14.31 -12.12
N ALA A 155 -3.68 -14.25 -11.49
CA ALA A 155 -3.26 -13.13 -10.64
C ALA A 155 -3.14 -11.81 -11.43
N VAL A 156 -2.60 -11.86 -12.66
CA VAL A 156 -2.54 -10.71 -13.57
C VAL A 156 -3.95 -10.24 -13.94
N SER A 157 -4.88 -11.15 -14.25
CA SER A 157 -6.28 -10.81 -14.54
C SER A 157 -6.95 -10.10 -13.37
N VAL A 158 -6.72 -10.56 -12.13
CA VAL A 158 -7.25 -9.91 -10.92
C VAL A 158 -6.69 -8.50 -10.77
N MET A 159 -5.37 -8.31 -10.84
CA MET A 159 -4.77 -6.97 -10.70
C MET A 159 -5.17 -6.01 -11.82
N ALA A 160 -5.27 -6.48 -13.07
CA ALA A 160 -5.76 -5.68 -14.18
C ALA A 160 -7.22 -5.23 -13.97
N LYS A 161 -8.09 -6.12 -13.46
CA LYS A 161 -9.48 -5.78 -13.09
C LYS A 161 -9.53 -4.75 -11.96
N SER A 162 -8.79 -4.93 -10.86
CA SER A 162 -8.73 -3.95 -9.76
C SER A 162 -8.20 -2.59 -10.23
N MET A 163 -7.20 -2.59 -11.11
CA MET A 163 -6.66 -1.38 -11.72
C MET A 163 -7.71 -0.66 -12.60
N ALA A 164 -8.51 -1.39 -13.38
CA ALA A 164 -9.61 -0.83 -14.17
C ALA A 164 -10.77 -0.33 -13.30
N MET A 165 -11.25 -1.13 -12.33
CA MET A 165 -12.37 -0.76 -11.45
C MET A 165 -12.08 0.49 -10.61
N SER A 166 -10.82 0.69 -10.19
CA SER A 166 -10.35 1.91 -9.52
C SER A 166 -10.53 3.20 -10.35
N GLN A 167 -10.78 3.10 -11.66
CA GLN A 167 -11.09 4.25 -12.53
C GLN A 167 -12.59 4.60 -12.55
N MET A 168 -13.48 3.66 -12.17
CA MET A 168 -14.94 3.82 -12.26
C MET A 168 -15.64 3.91 -10.89
N GLN A 169 -14.88 4.01 -9.79
CA GLN A 169 -15.46 4.17 -8.46
C GLN A 169 -16.27 5.48 -8.39
N PRO A 170 -17.60 5.42 -8.14
CA PRO A 170 -18.36 6.63 -7.87
C PRO A 170 -17.83 7.30 -6.59
N PRO A 171 -17.92 8.64 -6.46
CA PRO A 171 -17.47 9.32 -5.27
C PRO A 171 -18.19 8.77 -4.03
N SER A 172 -17.42 8.49 -2.97
CA SER A 172 -17.95 7.95 -1.72
C SER A 172 -19.14 8.77 -1.22
N VAL A 173 -20.24 8.08 -0.87
CA VAL A 173 -21.46 8.74 -0.37
C VAL A 173 -21.10 9.63 0.83
N ALA A 174 -21.48 10.90 0.76
CA ALA A 174 -21.22 11.85 1.83
C ALA A 174 -21.86 11.36 3.12
N LEU A 175 -21.07 11.30 4.20
CA LEU A 175 -21.56 10.82 5.49
C LEU A 175 -22.72 11.71 5.97
N PRO A 176 -23.88 11.13 6.37
CA PRO A 176 -24.99 11.90 6.92
C PRO A 176 -24.61 12.73 8.14
N ASP A 177 -25.26 13.88 8.33
CA ASP A 177 -24.88 14.86 9.34
C ASP A 177 -25.14 14.39 10.78
N ASP A 178 -26.10 13.49 10.99
CA ASP A 178 -26.32 12.82 12.27
C ASP A 178 -25.13 11.93 12.63
N VAL A 179 -24.63 11.10 11.70
CA VAL A 179 -23.45 10.25 11.91
C VAL A 179 -22.19 11.09 12.11
N LYS A 180 -22.02 12.21 11.37
CA LYS A 180 -20.96 13.19 11.66
C LYS A 180 -21.05 13.73 13.09
N SER A 181 -22.25 14.08 13.56
CA SER A 181 -22.47 14.60 14.92
C SER A 181 -22.13 13.57 16.00
N ILE A 182 -22.49 12.29 15.78
CA ILE A 182 -22.17 11.17 16.66
C ILE A 182 -20.65 10.95 16.73
N LEU A 183 -19.98 10.85 15.57
CA LEU A 183 -18.52 10.67 15.51
C LEU A 183 -17.77 11.84 16.14
N ARG A 184 -18.25 13.07 15.94
CA ARG A 184 -17.69 14.27 16.59
C ARG A 184 -17.80 14.16 18.12
N ARG A 185 -19.01 13.92 18.65
CA ARG A 185 -19.26 13.78 20.10
C ARG A 185 -18.42 12.65 20.70
N TYR A 186 -18.28 11.52 19.99
CA TYR A 186 -17.48 10.39 20.43
C TYR A 186 -15.98 10.73 20.47
N ASN A 187 -15.45 11.38 19.44
CA ASN A 187 -14.06 11.85 19.40
C ASN A 187 -13.75 12.93 20.46
N GLU A 188 -14.72 13.79 20.76
CA GLU A 188 -14.62 14.75 21.88
C GLU A 188 -14.56 14.01 23.24
N LYS A 189 -15.44 13.02 23.47
CA LYS A 189 -15.40 12.15 24.66
C LYS A 189 -14.06 11.38 24.78
N LEU A 190 -13.53 10.82 23.68
CA LEU A 190 -12.21 10.15 23.65
C LEU A 190 -11.06 11.10 24.04
N LYS A 191 -11.05 12.33 23.51
CA LYS A 191 -10.05 13.36 23.85
C LYS A 191 -10.14 13.79 25.32
N GLN A 192 -11.33 13.79 25.90
CA GLN A 192 -11.58 14.04 27.32
C GLN A 192 -11.20 12.85 28.22
N GLY A 193 -10.74 11.72 27.66
CA GLY A 193 -10.24 10.57 28.41
C GLY A 193 -11.27 9.46 28.69
N LEU A 194 -12.51 9.58 28.21
CA LEU A 194 -13.50 8.50 28.24
C LEU A 194 -13.03 7.37 27.31
N GLY A 195 -12.35 6.37 27.89
CA GLY A 195 -11.63 5.32 27.17
C GLY A 195 -10.34 4.89 27.88
N LYS A 196 -9.79 5.73 28.77
CA LYS A 196 -8.73 5.36 29.71
C LYS A 196 -9.31 4.60 30.91
N ALA A 197 -9.84 3.41 30.65
CA ALA A 197 -10.00 2.42 31.71
C ALA A 197 -8.62 1.85 32.00
N GLU A 198 -8.02 2.21 33.14
CA GLU A 198 -6.78 1.60 33.60
C GLU A 198 -6.95 0.07 33.64
N PRO A 199 -6.05 -0.72 33.03
CA PRO A 199 -6.17 -2.17 33.03
C PRO A 199 -6.09 -2.68 34.47
N PHE A 200 -7.17 -3.30 34.94
CA PHE A 200 -7.23 -3.82 36.30
C PHE A 200 -6.22 -4.97 36.46
N HIS A 201 -5.13 -4.71 37.17
CA HIS A 201 -4.19 -5.76 37.58
C HIS A 201 -4.87 -6.67 38.62
N ALA A 202 -5.47 -7.76 38.14
CA ALA A 202 -6.08 -8.80 38.97
C ALA A 202 -5.08 -9.65 39.78
N LEU A 203 -3.79 -9.32 39.74
CA LEU A 203 -2.74 -9.99 40.49
C LEU A 203 -2.66 -9.40 41.91
N VAL A 204 -2.95 -10.25 42.89
CA VAL A 204 -2.86 -9.93 44.31
C VAL A 204 -1.41 -9.59 44.69
N ASP A 205 -1.24 -8.51 45.45
CA ASP A 205 0.05 -8.01 45.91
C ASP A 205 0.76 -9.09 46.78
N PRO A 206 1.93 -9.63 46.38
CA PRO A 206 2.54 -10.78 47.07
C PRO A 206 2.90 -10.54 48.54
N LYS A 207 2.97 -9.27 48.94
CA LYS A 207 3.27 -8.82 50.31
C LYS A 207 2.03 -8.59 51.17
N ASN A 208 0.82 -8.62 50.61
CA ASN A 208 -0.42 -8.48 51.39
C ASN A 208 -1.61 -9.23 50.73
N PRO A 209 -1.70 -10.56 50.93
CA PRO A 209 -2.74 -11.38 50.31
C PRO A 209 -4.16 -11.08 50.81
N ASN A 210 -4.31 -10.34 51.92
CA ASN A 210 -5.61 -9.98 52.49
C ASN A 210 -6.13 -8.61 52.04
N ARG A 211 -5.40 -7.87 51.18
CA ARG A 211 -5.88 -6.60 50.63
C ARG A 211 -6.93 -6.84 49.53
N VAL A 212 -8.15 -7.17 49.95
CA VAL A 212 -9.33 -7.18 49.06
C VAL A 212 -9.50 -5.76 48.52
N ILE A 213 -9.10 -5.54 47.26
CA ILE A 213 -9.43 -4.32 46.52
C ILE A 213 -10.93 -4.40 46.24
N GLN A 214 -11.72 -3.76 47.11
CA GLN A 214 -13.17 -3.68 46.95
C GLN A 214 -13.45 -3.01 45.60
N GLN A 215 -14.17 -3.71 44.73
CA GLN A 215 -14.80 -3.08 43.58
C GLN A 215 -15.68 -1.94 44.10
N PRO A 216 -15.77 -0.79 43.40
CA PRO A 216 -16.86 0.15 43.65
C PRO A 216 -18.17 -0.57 43.29
N LYS A 217 -18.80 -1.14 44.32
CA LYS A 217 -20.05 -1.87 44.22
C LYS A 217 -21.10 -0.90 43.69
N ARG A 218 -21.48 -1.04 42.42
CA ARG A 218 -22.65 -0.34 41.88
C ARG A 218 -23.86 -0.91 42.61
N GLU A 219 -24.35 -0.19 43.61
CA GLU A 219 -25.45 -0.64 44.45
C GLU A 219 -26.75 -0.65 43.64
N ALA A 220 -27.11 -1.82 43.13
CA ALA A 220 -28.49 -2.10 42.74
C ALA A 220 -29.33 -2.19 44.02
N HIS A 221 -29.98 -1.08 44.38
CA HIS A 221 -30.87 -1.03 45.53
C HIS A 221 -32.17 -1.78 45.20
N LEU A 222 -32.22 -3.05 45.61
CA LEU A 222 -33.40 -3.90 45.48
C LEU A 222 -34.31 -3.64 46.69
N ASP A 223 -35.31 -2.78 46.51
CA ASP A 223 -36.40 -2.62 47.49
C ASP A 223 -37.26 -3.89 47.50
N PRO A 224 -37.32 -4.63 48.62
CA PRO A 224 -38.02 -5.92 48.67
C PRO A 224 -39.55 -5.80 48.64
N THR A 225 -40.11 -4.57 48.66
CA THR A 225 -41.57 -4.36 48.69
C THR A 225 -42.22 -4.20 47.31
N VAL A 226 -41.43 -4.06 46.24
CA VAL A 226 -41.94 -3.80 44.89
C VAL A 226 -41.69 -5.01 43.97
N SER A 227 -42.75 -5.66 43.50
CA SER A 227 -42.69 -6.84 42.63
C SER A 227 -42.24 -6.56 41.18
N HIS A 228 -41.60 -5.41 40.94
CA HIS A 228 -41.09 -4.98 39.65
C HIS A 228 -39.63 -4.53 39.79
N ILE A 229 -38.76 -5.13 38.98
CA ILE A 229 -37.35 -4.74 38.87
C ILE A 229 -37.29 -3.32 38.28
N SER A 230 -36.97 -2.33 39.11
CA SER A 230 -36.66 -0.97 38.67
C SER A 230 -35.17 -0.86 38.31
N VAL A 231 -34.85 -0.81 37.02
CA VAL A 231 -33.51 -0.49 36.55
C VAL A 231 -33.39 1.03 36.41
N ILE A 232 -32.60 1.66 37.28
CA ILE A 232 -32.25 3.07 37.14
C ILE A 232 -31.21 3.19 36.02
N ILE A 233 -31.65 3.56 34.83
CA ILE A 233 -30.78 3.91 33.71
C ILE A 233 -30.46 5.41 33.85
N PRO A 234 -29.20 5.80 34.12
CA PRO A 234 -28.84 7.22 34.19
C PRO A 234 -29.00 7.87 32.81
N THR A 235 -29.79 8.94 32.74
CA THR A 235 -29.95 9.77 31.55
C THR A 235 -28.79 10.74 31.40
N ASP A 236 -28.26 10.89 30.17
CA ASP A 236 -27.12 11.79 29.84
C ASP A 236 -27.40 13.30 30.07
N ASP A 237 -28.64 13.67 30.47
CA ASP A 237 -29.07 15.04 30.80
C ASP A 237 -30.21 15.01 31.84
N GLU A 238 -29.92 15.39 33.10
CA GLU A 238 -30.90 15.41 34.20
C GLU A 238 -31.87 16.61 34.12
N SER A 239 -31.54 17.63 33.34
CA SER A 239 -32.30 18.89 33.24
C SER A 239 -33.75 18.68 32.76
N ARG A 240 -34.00 17.57 32.06
CA ARG A 240 -35.26 17.27 31.36
C ARG A 240 -36.12 16.20 32.03
N LEU A 241 -35.78 15.76 33.24
CA LEU A 241 -36.53 14.74 34.00
C LEU A 241 -38.01 15.13 34.19
N ASN A 242 -38.31 16.42 34.36
CA ASN A 242 -39.67 16.94 34.53
C ASN A 242 -40.51 16.96 33.24
N GLU A 243 -39.90 16.73 32.07
CA GLU A 243 -40.61 16.67 30.77
C GLU A 243 -41.06 15.25 30.41
N LEU A 244 -40.67 14.23 31.19
CA LEU A 244 -40.94 12.83 30.91
C LEU A 244 -42.38 12.43 31.27
N VAL A 245 -43.27 12.50 30.28
CA VAL A 245 -44.68 12.07 30.42
C VAL A 245 -44.78 10.55 30.55
N LYS A 246 -45.46 10.09 31.60
CA LYS A 246 -45.70 8.66 31.87
C LYS A 246 -46.62 8.06 30.80
N VAL A 247 -46.08 7.19 29.94
CA VAL A 247 -46.83 6.54 28.86
C VAL A 247 -47.91 5.62 29.44
N PRO A 248 -49.19 5.73 29.02
CA PRO A 248 -50.25 4.85 29.51
C PRO A 248 -50.03 3.40 29.04
N PRO A 249 -50.43 2.39 29.83
CA PRO A 249 -50.26 0.99 29.48
C PRO A 249 -51.08 0.65 28.23
N ARG A 250 -50.46 -0.03 27.26
CA ARG A 250 -51.15 -0.51 26.06
C ARG A 250 -52.23 -1.53 26.45
N PRO A 251 -53.48 -1.40 25.97
CA PRO A 251 -54.51 -2.40 26.21
C PRO A 251 -54.08 -3.74 25.58
N ARG A 252 -54.30 -4.85 26.29
CA ARG A 252 -54.13 -6.19 25.73
C ARG A 252 -55.26 -6.43 24.74
N LEU A 253 -54.91 -6.76 23.50
CA LEU A 253 -55.84 -7.34 22.55
C LEU A 253 -56.33 -8.67 23.11
N GLN A 254 -57.66 -8.86 23.11
CA GLN A 254 -58.32 -10.15 23.37
C GLN A 254 -58.48 -10.91 22.06
#